data_AF-A0A957H6S5-F1
#
_entry.id   AF-A0A957H6S5-F1
#
_cell.length_a   1.000
_cell.length_b   1.000
_cell.length_c   1.000
_cell.angle_alpha   90.00
_cell.angle_beta   90.00
_cell.angle_gamma   90.00
#
_symmetry.space_group_name_H-M   'P 1'
#
loop_
_entity.id
_entity.type
_entity.pdbx_description
1 polymer ?
#
loop_
_entity_poly.entity_id
_entity_poly.type
_entity_poly.pdbx_seq_one_letter_code
_entity_poly.pdbx_strand_id
1 'polypeptide(L)'
;QPQGSVGASYQGRPAEADREILTDWSASHAYSFVRGTAAWGPWWLRLGERAIWVSGVVEWDPAGALSTPFVQIGRTVRVAFLPGTVDFALTSEKH
;
A
#
# COMPACT_ATOMS: atom_id res chain seq x y z
N GLN A 1 -25.86 23.02 -27.95
CA GLN A 1 -25.44 21.68 -27.45
C GLN A 1 -25.35 20.74 -28.65
N PRO A 2 -24.36 19.81 -28.71
CA PRO A 2 -24.05 18.83 -27.67
C PRO A 2 -22.60 18.86 -27.16
N GLN A 3 -22.39 18.27 -25.97
CA GLN A 3 -21.08 18.08 -25.33
C GLN A 3 -20.25 17.09 -26.14
N GLY A 4 -19.07 17.54 -26.60
CA GLY A 4 -18.06 16.68 -27.20
C GLY A 4 -17.63 15.62 -26.20
N SER A 5 -17.65 14.37 -26.64
CA SER A 5 -17.30 13.17 -25.88
C SER A 5 -15.99 13.36 -25.13
N VAL A 6 -16.10 13.68 -23.84
CA VAL A 6 -14.96 13.76 -22.92
C VAL A 6 -14.42 12.34 -22.78
N GLY A 7 -13.15 12.15 -23.15
CA GLY A 7 -12.50 10.86 -23.22
C GLY A 7 -12.71 10.03 -21.96
N ALA A 8 -13.46 8.94 -22.10
CA ALA A 8 -13.49 7.90 -21.10
C ALA A 8 -12.12 7.21 -21.12
N SER A 9 -11.22 7.65 -20.24
CA SER A 9 -10.00 6.89 -19.93
C SER A 9 -10.42 5.63 -19.20
N TYR A 10 -10.66 4.55 -19.96
CA TYR A 10 -10.71 3.21 -19.41
C TYR A 10 -9.31 2.90 -18.85
N GLN A 11 -9.13 3.11 -17.55
CA GLN A 11 -8.02 2.50 -16.83
C GLN A 11 -8.40 1.03 -16.65
N GLY A 12 -7.73 0.13 -17.39
CA GLY A 12 -7.87 -1.31 -17.22
C GLY A 12 -7.55 -1.72 -15.78
N ARG A 13 -7.87 -2.96 -15.42
CA ARG A 13 -7.51 -3.49 -14.09
C ARG A 13 -5.99 -3.32 -13.89
N PRO A 14 -5.53 -2.73 -12.79
CA PRO A 14 -4.11 -2.50 -12.56
C PRO A 14 -3.34 -3.83 -12.60
N ALA A 15 -2.18 -3.82 -13.25
CA ALA A 15 -1.23 -4.92 -13.25
C ALA A 15 -0.70 -5.16 -11.82
N GLU A 16 -0.07 -6.30 -11.56
CA GLU A 16 0.49 -6.59 -10.23
C GLU A 16 1.54 -5.56 -9.77
N ALA A 17 2.27 -4.98 -10.72
CA ALA A 17 3.20 -3.88 -10.46
C ALA A 17 2.49 -2.61 -9.97
N ASP A 18 1.25 -2.37 -10.39
CA ASP A 18 0.45 -1.24 -9.92
C ASP A 18 -0.12 -1.46 -8.50
N ARG A 19 0.10 -2.64 -7.91
CA ARG A 19 -0.28 -2.98 -6.53
C ARG A 19 0.92 -3.06 -5.59
N GLU A 20 2.10 -2.66 -6.04
CA GLU A 20 3.28 -2.50 -5.20
C GLU A 20 3.18 -1.22 -4.37
N ILE A 21 3.44 -1.33 -3.06
CA ILE A 21 3.59 -0.17 -2.17
C ILE A 21 5.09 0.07 -1.97
N LEU A 22 5.56 1.24 -2.41
CA LEU A 22 6.99 1.59 -2.37
C LEU A 22 7.35 2.23 -1.03
N THR A 23 8.37 1.69 -0.35
CA THR A 23 8.83 2.20 0.95
C THR A 23 9.52 3.57 0.88
N ASP A 24 9.86 4.03 -0.32
CA ASP A 24 10.40 5.38 -0.56
C ASP A 24 9.32 6.48 -0.51
N TRP A 25 8.04 6.11 -0.45
CA TRP A 25 6.96 7.07 -0.25
C TRP A 25 6.91 7.57 1.20
N SER A 26 6.17 8.65 1.43
CA SER A 26 5.74 9.00 2.79
C SER A 26 4.70 7.99 3.30
N ALA A 27 4.66 7.79 4.61
CA ALA A 27 3.66 6.95 5.26
C ALA A 27 2.23 7.42 4.95
N SER A 28 2.01 8.75 4.89
CA SER A 28 0.73 9.35 4.50
C SER A 28 0.31 8.99 3.08
N HIS A 29 1.26 8.98 2.14
CA HIS A 29 1.00 8.64 0.75
C HIS A 29 0.67 7.15 0.62
N ALA A 30 1.45 6.27 1.24
CA ALA A 30 1.16 4.84 1.27
C ALA A 30 -0.21 4.52 1.90
N TYR A 31 -0.52 5.15 3.04
CA TYR A 31 -1.84 5.02 3.68
C TYR A 31 -2.97 5.47 2.75
N SER A 32 -2.83 6.65 2.13
CA SER A 32 -3.84 7.21 1.23
C SER A 32 -4.01 6.35 -0.02
N PHE A 33 -2.93 5.81 -0.57
CA PHE A 33 -2.94 4.91 -1.72
C PHE A 33 -3.75 3.65 -1.41
N VAL A 34 -3.45 2.94 -0.32
CA VAL A 34 -4.16 1.71 0.05
C VAL A 34 -5.64 1.99 0.35
N ARG A 35 -5.95 3.09 1.05
CA ARG A 35 -7.34 3.51 1.30
C ARG A 35 -8.08 3.85 0.01
N GLY A 36 -7.44 4.59 -0.91
CA GLY A 36 -8.03 5.01 -2.17
C GLY A 36 -8.21 3.88 -3.17
N THR A 37 -7.39 2.84 -3.08
CA THR A 37 -7.43 1.67 -3.96
C THR A 37 -8.08 0.45 -3.32
N ALA A 38 -8.81 0.61 -2.19
CA ALA A 38 -9.23 -0.49 -1.33
C ALA A 38 -9.96 -1.65 -2.05
N ALA A 39 -10.67 -1.35 -3.14
CA ALA A 39 -11.38 -2.31 -3.97
C ALA A 39 -10.47 -3.20 -4.85
N TRP A 40 -9.18 -2.91 -4.94
CA TRP A 40 -8.22 -3.58 -5.84
C TRP A 40 -7.31 -4.59 -5.17
N GLY A 41 -7.24 -4.59 -3.83
CA GLY A 41 -6.34 -5.44 -3.06
C GLY A 41 -6.44 -6.93 -3.43
N PRO A 42 -5.46 -7.75 -3.03
CA PRO A 42 -4.36 -7.41 -2.12
C PRO A 42 -3.22 -6.61 -2.78
N TRP A 43 -2.43 -5.93 -1.95
CA TRP A 43 -1.20 -5.22 -2.32
C TRP A 43 0.00 -5.97 -1.78
N TRP A 44 1.19 -5.60 -2.25
CA TRP A 44 2.42 -6.16 -1.73
C TRP A 44 3.49 -5.10 -1.51
N LEU A 45 4.40 -5.37 -0.59
CA LEU A 45 5.57 -4.54 -0.30
C LEU A 45 6.83 -5.37 -0.47
N ARG A 46 7.87 -4.77 -1.04
CA ARG A 46 9.23 -5.33 -1.01
C ARG A 46 9.99 -4.81 0.19
N LEU A 47 10.32 -5.69 1.13
CA LEU A 47 11.06 -5.37 2.35
C LEU A 47 12.38 -6.14 2.34
N GLY A 48 13.39 -5.54 1.70
CA GLY A 48 14.64 -6.22 1.38
C GLY A 48 14.43 -7.34 0.36
N GLU A 49 14.83 -8.56 0.69
CA GLU A 49 14.66 -9.74 -0.18
C GLU A 49 13.28 -10.40 -0.06
N ARG A 50 12.38 -9.85 0.77
CA ARG A 50 11.06 -10.43 1.04
C ARG A 50 9.96 -9.62 0.38
N ALA A 51 9.01 -10.30 -0.25
CA ALA A 51 7.73 -9.74 -0.63
C ALA A 51 6.68 -10.09 0.43
N ILE A 52 5.94 -9.10 0.92
CA ILE A 52 4.86 -9.30 1.89
C ILE A 52 3.55 -8.82 1.27
N TRP A 53 2.56 -9.71 1.24
CA TRP A 53 1.21 -9.39 0.79
C TRP A 53 0.36 -8.88 1.96
N VAL A 54 -0.36 -7.80 1.71
CA VAL A 54 -1.21 -7.11 2.68
C VAL A 54 -2.63 -6.98 2.13
N SER A 55 -3.61 -7.18 3.02
CA SER A 55 -5.04 -7.12 2.72
C SER A 55 -5.63 -5.72 2.94
N GLY A 56 -4.89 -4.82 3.57
CA GLY A 56 -5.31 -3.45 3.81
C GLY A 56 -4.37 -2.69 4.73
N VAL A 57 -4.77 -1.46 5.05
CA VAL A 57 -4.05 -0.57 5.97
C VAL A 57 -4.87 -0.33 7.23
N VAL A 58 -4.19 -0.29 8.38
CA VAL A 58 -4.77 -0.11 9.71
C VAL A 58 -4.63 1.36 10.12
N GLU A 59 -3.40 1.83 10.25
CA GLU A 59 -3.08 3.21 10.67
C GLU A 59 -1.72 3.64 10.13
N TRP A 60 -1.41 4.94 10.25
CA TRP A 60 -0.09 5.47 9.94
C TRP A 60 0.33 6.49 11.00
N ASP A 61 1.63 6.59 11.24
CA ASP A 61 2.24 7.53 12.17
C ASP A 61 3.27 8.41 11.45
N PRO A 62 3.03 9.73 11.30
CA PRO A 62 3.97 10.67 10.67
C PRO A 62 5.30 10.80 11.42
N ALA A 63 5.28 10.63 12.74
CA ALA A 63 6.47 10.75 13.60
C ALA A 63 7.08 9.38 13.92
N GLY A 64 6.45 8.31 13.42
CA GLY A 64 6.89 6.94 13.64
C GLY A 64 8.28 6.73 13.06
N ALA A 65 9.15 6.13 13.86
CA ALA A 65 10.47 5.69 13.45
C ALA A 65 10.65 4.24 13.89
N LEU A 66 11.26 3.43 13.02
CA LEU A 66 11.65 2.07 13.34
C LEU A 66 13.16 1.95 13.18
N SER A 67 13.80 1.22 14.09
CA SER A 67 15.21 0.85 13.97
C SER A 67 15.45 -0.22 12.91
N THR A 68 14.39 -0.88 12.43
CA THR A 68 14.39 -1.88 11.36
C THR A 68 13.42 -1.46 10.26
N PRO A 69 13.58 -1.92 9.00
CA PRO A 69 12.68 -1.53 7.91
C PRO A 69 11.23 -1.96 8.15
N PHE A 70 11.00 -3.01 8.94
CA PHE A 70 9.68 -3.44 9.37
C PHE A 70 9.73 -4.27 10.64
N VAL A 71 8.58 -4.41 11.28
CA VAL A 71 8.31 -5.33 12.40
C VAL A 71 6.94 -5.96 12.18
N GLN A 72 6.86 -7.29 12.29
CA GLN A 72 5.59 -8.00 12.25
C GLN A 72 5.05 -8.20 13.67
N ILE A 73 3.80 -7.83 13.89
CA ILE A 73 3.10 -7.94 15.18
C ILE A 73 1.79 -8.71 14.93
N GLY A 74 1.82 -10.02 15.18
CA GLY A 74 0.66 -10.88 14.96
C GLY A 74 0.24 -10.92 13.47
N ARG A 75 -0.96 -10.37 13.19
CA ARG A 75 -1.55 -10.27 11.83
C ARG A 75 -1.31 -8.91 11.16
N THR A 76 -0.50 -8.06 11.77
CA THR A 76 -0.16 -6.73 11.25
C THR A 76 1.33 -6.68 10.97
N VAL A 77 1.72 -5.94 9.94
CA VAL A 77 3.12 -5.57 9.69
C VAL A 77 3.24 -4.06 9.72
N ARG A 78 4.11 -3.57 10.60
CA ARG A 78 4.49 -2.16 10.70
C ARG A 78 5.72 -1.94 9.84
N VAL A 79 5.65 -1.03 8.88
CA VAL A 79 6.70 -0.76 7.88
C VAL A 79 7.17 0.68 7.98
N ALA A 80 8.48 0.89 7.87
CA ALA A 80 9.09 2.22 7.79
C ALA A 80 8.96 2.81 6.38
N PHE A 81 8.61 4.09 6.33
CA PHE A 81 8.49 4.91 5.13
C PHE A 81 9.28 6.21 5.30
N LEU A 82 9.39 6.98 4.22
CA LEU A 82 10.17 8.22 4.17
C LEU A 82 9.25 9.45 3.95
N PRO A 83 8.77 10.13 5.00
CA PRO A 83 8.88 9.81 6.43
C PRO A 83 7.69 8.98 6.98
N GLY A 84 7.88 8.43 8.19
CA GLY A 84 6.83 7.86 9.04
C GLY A 84 6.75 6.33 9.02
N THR A 85 5.71 5.78 9.61
CA THR A 85 5.43 4.34 9.59
C THR A 85 3.98 4.05 9.25
N VAL A 86 3.70 2.88 8.68
CA VAL A 86 2.35 2.42 8.35
C VAL A 86 2.15 0.99 8.84
N ASP A 87 0.99 0.74 9.44
CA ASP A 87 0.55 -0.59 9.86
C ASP A 87 -0.38 -1.18 8.82
N PHE A 88 0.01 -2.31 8.26
CA PHE A 88 -0.80 -3.04 7.29
C PHE A 88 -1.31 -4.35 7.86
N ALA A 89 -2.54 -4.71 7.51
CA ALA A 89 -3.07 -6.04 7.79
C ALA A 89 -2.47 -7.05 6.81
N LEU A 90 -1.88 -8.13 7.31
CA LEU A 90 -1.35 -9.21 6.48
C LEU A 90 -2.49 -9.96 5.80
N THR A 91 -2.24 -10.47 4.58
CA THR A 91 -3.15 -11.46 4.00
C THR A 91 -3.04 -12.78 4.77
N SER A 92 -4.16 -13.48 4.96
CA SER A 92 -4.17 -14.82 5.56
C SER A 92 -3.96 -15.93 4.52
N GLU A 93 -3.98 -15.59 3.22
CA GLU A 93 -3.93 -16.55 2.13
C GLU A 93 -2.49 -16.74 1.63
N LYS A 94 -2.02 -17.99 1.63
CA LYS A 94 -0.82 -18.39 0.89
C LYS A 94 -1.19 -18.40 -0.60
N HIS A 95 -0.86 -17.33 -1.32
CA HIS A 95 -0.85 -17.35 -2.78
C HIS A 95 0.33 -18.15 -3.31
#